data_AF-A0A9P1DYP3-F1
#
_entry.id   AF-A0A9P1DYP3-F1
#
_cell.length_a   1.000
_cell.length_b   1.000
_cell.length_c   1.000
_cell.angle_alpha   90.00
_cell.angle_beta   90.00
_cell.angle_gamma   90.00
#
_symmetry.space_group_name_H-M   'P 1'
#
loop_
_entity.id
_entity.type
_entity.pdbx_description
1 polymer ?
#
loop_
_entity_poly.entity_id
_entity_poly.type
_entity_poly.pdbx_seq_one_letter_code
_entity_poly.pdbx_strand_id
1 'polypeptide(L)'
;MKMVSANKSRRFVPTWFTEHEWLEYSISKDAAYCLYCYLFKPNKGKQSGGDVFVSEGFSSWKDKAKLNVHVGKHDSEHNQARMRCDALMNQDA
;
A
#
# COMPACT_ATOMS: atom_id res chain seq x y z
N MET A 1 -9.75 -0.55 38.32
CA MET A 1 -8.59 0.01 37.56
C MET A 1 -8.92 0.04 36.07
N LYS A 2 -8.70 1.17 35.38
CA LYS A 2 -8.82 1.23 33.90
C LYS A 2 -7.46 0.88 33.31
N MET A 3 -7.35 -0.25 32.60
CA MET A 3 -6.19 -0.55 31.78
C MET A 3 -6.18 0.39 30.58
N VAL A 4 -5.28 1.37 30.59
CA VAL A 4 -4.99 2.20 29.41
C VAL A 4 -4.32 1.28 28.39
N SER A 5 -5.05 0.97 27.32
CA SER A 5 -4.58 0.15 26.20
C SER A 5 -3.31 0.78 25.62
N ALA A 6 -2.32 -0.08 25.39
CA ALA A 6 -0.98 0.22 24.88
C ALA A 6 -0.97 1.27 23.77
N ASN A 7 0.11 2.06 23.75
CA ASN A 7 0.46 3.10 22.79
C ASN A 7 0.25 2.65 21.33
N LYS A 8 -0.99 2.78 20.82
CA LYS A 8 -1.34 2.54 19.43
C LYS A 8 -0.89 3.77 18.65
N SER A 9 0.20 3.64 17.90
CA SER A 9 0.72 4.72 17.05
C SER A 9 -0.43 5.30 16.22
N ARG A 10 -0.72 6.59 16.42
CA ARG A 10 -1.69 7.36 15.62
C ARG A 10 -1.03 7.97 14.38
N ARG A 11 0.16 7.51 14.03
CA ARG A 11 0.98 8.04 12.94
C ARG A 11 1.61 6.89 12.17
N PHE A 12 2.00 7.18 10.94
CA PHE A 12 2.79 6.29 10.12
C PHE A 12 4.00 5.72 10.87
N VAL A 13 4.32 4.45 10.61
CA VAL A 13 5.42 3.72 11.25
C VAL A 13 6.57 3.56 10.25
N PRO A 14 7.70 4.27 10.41
CA PRO A 14 8.79 4.29 9.41
C PRO A 14 9.38 2.92 9.05
N THR A 15 9.35 1.96 9.97
CA THR A 15 9.86 0.60 9.72
C THR A 15 9.08 -0.14 8.64
N TRP A 16 7.87 0.32 8.28
CA TRP A 16 7.13 -0.28 7.18
C TRP A 16 7.79 -0.06 5.83
N PHE A 17 8.59 0.99 5.64
CA PHE A 17 9.33 1.18 4.38
C PHE A 17 10.35 0.09 4.11
N THR A 18 10.98 -0.45 5.17
CA THR A 18 11.94 -1.55 5.01
C THR A 18 11.26 -2.90 4.76
N GLU A 19 9.98 -3.02 5.07
CA GLU A 19 9.20 -4.25 4.91
C GLU A 19 8.39 -4.25 3.60
N HIS A 20 8.09 -3.05 3.07
CA HIS A 20 7.21 -2.84 1.94
C HIS A 20 7.84 -1.81 0.99
N GLU A 21 8.67 -2.28 0.05
CA GLU A 21 9.33 -1.44 -0.97
C GLU A 21 8.36 -0.61 -1.84
N TRP A 22 7.10 -1.05 -1.93
CA TRP A 22 6.05 -0.41 -2.72
C TRP A 22 5.36 0.75 -2.00
N LEU A 23 5.59 0.90 -0.70
CA LEU A 23 4.85 1.79 0.17
C LEU A 23 5.39 3.22 0.04
N GLU A 24 4.50 4.15 -0.31
CA GLU A 24 4.81 5.57 -0.39
C GLU A 24 3.99 6.33 0.66
N TYR A 25 4.57 7.30 1.36
CA TYR A 25 3.87 8.07 2.39
C TYR A 25 3.75 9.55 2.00
N SER A 26 2.54 10.06 2.03
CA SER A 26 2.25 11.49 1.84
C SER A 26 2.16 12.20 3.18
N ILE A 27 3.10 13.11 3.46
CA ILE A 27 3.09 13.93 4.68
C ILE A 27 1.86 14.85 4.70
N SER A 28 1.51 15.46 3.56
CA SER A 28 0.40 16.41 3.47
C SER A 28 -0.97 15.77 3.71
N LYS A 29 -1.10 14.48 3.39
CA LYS A 29 -2.34 13.71 3.58
C LYS A 29 -2.32 12.79 4.81
N ASP A 30 -1.19 12.65 5.49
CA ASP A 30 -0.95 11.62 6.53
C ASP A 30 -1.54 10.27 6.10
N ALA A 31 -1.10 9.80 4.94
CA ALA A 31 -1.63 8.58 4.32
C ALA A 31 -0.58 7.87 3.46
N ALA A 32 -0.67 6.54 3.39
CA ALA A 32 0.21 5.69 2.62
C ALA A 32 -0.44 5.18 1.34
N TYR A 33 0.35 5.01 0.29
CA TYR A 33 -0.07 4.65 -1.05
C TYR A 33 0.78 3.49 -1.58
N CYS A 34 0.27 2.81 -2.62
CA CYS A 34 1.02 1.80 -3.36
C CYS A 34 1.53 2.41 -4.66
N LEU A 35 2.86 2.60 -4.76
CA LEU A 35 3.51 3.16 -5.93
C LEU A 35 3.23 2.32 -7.19
N TYR A 36 3.43 1.00 -7.10
CA TYR A 36 3.18 0.08 -8.22
C TYR A 36 1.74 0.16 -8.71
N CYS A 37 0.78 0.16 -7.78
CA CYS A 37 -0.64 0.14 -8.07
C CYS A 37 -1.15 1.49 -8.62
N TYR A 38 -0.55 2.60 -8.17
CA TYR A 38 -0.81 3.93 -8.71
C TYR A 38 -0.37 4.03 -10.18
N LEU A 39 0.83 3.55 -10.49
CA LEU A 39 1.40 3.63 -11.85
C LEU A 39 0.80 2.62 -12.83
N PHE A 40 0.56 1.38 -12.39
CA PHE A 40 0.15 0.26 -13.25
C PHE A 40 -1.27 -0.23 -12.98
N LYS A 41 -2.13 0.71 -12.56
CA LYS A 41 -3.50 0.49 -12.12
C LYS A 41 -4.24 -0.54 -13.02
N PRO A 42 -4.79 -1.63 -12.46
CA PRO A 42 -5.47 -2.63 -13.27
C PRO A 42 -6.68 -2.01 -13.97
N ASN A 43 -6.75 -2.12 -15.30
CA ASN A 43 -7.92 -1.72 -16.08
C ASN A 43 -9.07 -2.72 -15.84
N LYS A 44 -9.71 -2.64 -14.66
CA LYS A 44 -10.90 -3.45 -14.32
C LYS A 44 -12.18 -2.60 -14.22
N GLY A 45 -12.35 -1.67 -15.17
CA GLY A 45 -13.58 -0.88 -15.32
C GLY A 45 -14.07 -0.18 -14.04
N LYS A 46 -15.34 0.24 -14.01
CA LYS A 46 -15.96 0.94 -12.86
C LYS A 46 -16.35 0.01 -11.68
N GLN A 47 -16.06 -1.30 -11.76
CA GLN A 47 -16.53 -2.30 -10.77
C GLN A 47 -15.51 -2.64 -9.69
N SER A 48 -14.23 -2.30 -9.88
CA SER A 48 -13.26 -2.37 -8.78
C SER A 48 -13.42 -1.10 -7.96
N GLY A 49 -14.09 -1.19 -6.79
CA GLY A 49 -14.05 -0.12 -5.79
C GLY A 49 -12.59 0.24 -5.56
N GLY A 50 -12.23 1.50 -5.85
CA GLY A 50 -10.84 1.91 -5.94
C GLY A 50 -10.05 1.47 -4.70
N ASP A 51 -8.93 0.80 -4.94
CA ASP A 51 -8.05 0.40 -3.85
C ASP A 51 -7.68 1.64 -3.01
N VAL A 52 -7.91 1.57 -1.70
CA VAL A 52 -7.59 2.64 -0.74
C VAL A 52 -6.13 3.06 -0.87
N PHE A 53 -5.24 2.14 -1.25
CA PHE A 53 -3.82 2.45 -1.47
C PHE A 53 -3.54 3.23 -2.75
N VAL A 54 -4.54 3.50 -3.60
CA VAL A 54 -4.35 4.26 -4.85
C VAL A 54 -5.12 5.59 -4.85
N SER A 55 -6.38 5.61 -4.42
CA SER A 55 -7.20 6.83 -4.48
C SER A 55 -7.21 7.63 -3.19
N GLU A 56 -7.53 6.98 -2.08
CA GLU A 56 -7.82 7.66 -0.81
C GLU A 56 -6.58 7.84 0.07
N GLY A 57 -5.67 6.88 0.00
CA GLY A 57 -4.54 6.73 0.90
C GLY A 57 -4.93 5.95 2.17
N PHE A 58 -4.08 5.01 2.56
CA PHE A 58 -4.21 4.23 3.78
C PHE A 58 -3.71 5.01 5.00
N SER A 59 -4.57 5.25 5.98
CA SER A 59 -4.23 5.94 7.25
C SER A 59 -4.57 5.12 8.50
N SER A 60 -4.94 3.84 8.33
CA SER A 60 -5.25 2.94 9.44
C SER A 60 -3.97 2.38 10.07
N TRP A 61 -3.16 3.23 10.69
CA TRP A 61 -1.83 2.91 11.23
C TRP A 61 -1.77 1.76 12.24
N LYS A 62 -2.91 1.47 12.90
CA LYS A 62 -3.06 0.35 13.83
C LYS A 62 -3.23 -1.01 13.15
N ASP A 63 -3.47 -1.04 11.84
CA ASP A 63 -3.91 -2.22 11.10
C ASP A 63 -2.89 -2.62 10.04
N LYS A 64 -1.67 -2.94 10.50
CA LYS A 64 -0.56 -3.39 9.64
C LYS A 64 -0.96 -4.59 8.77
N ALA A 65 -1.85 -5.46 9.27
CA ALA A 65 -2.32 -6.63 8.55
C ALA A 65 -2.95 -6.28 7.18
N LYS A 66 -3.57 -5.10 7.06
CA LYS A 66 -4.11 -4.62 5.78
C LYS A 66 -3.06 -4.38 4.70
N LEU A 67 -1.81 -4.06 5.07
CA LEU A 67 -0.71 -3.97 4.10
C LEU A 67 -0.44 -5.33 3.46
N ASN A 68 -0.42 -6.39 4.27
CA ASN A 68 -0.21 -7.76 3.78
C ASN A 68 -1.40 -8.26 2.96
N VAL A 69 -2.63 -7.90 3.36
CA VAL A 69 -3.84 -8.23 2.58
C VAL A 69 -3.82 -7.52 1.22
N HIS A 70 -3.37 -6.27 1.17
CA HIS A 70 -3.20 -5.52 -0.08
C HIS A 70 -2.20 -6.19 -1.02
N VAL A 71 -1.04 -6.64 -0.51
CA VAL A 71 -0.07 -7.43 -1.30
C VAL A 71 -0.72 -8.71 -1.83
N GLY A 72 -1.49 -9.40 -0.99
CA GLY A 72 -2.27 -10.57 -1.41
C GLY A 72 -1.42 -11.76 -1.87
N LYS A 73 -1.99 -12.62 -2.71
CA LYS A 73 -1.33 -13.80 -3.31
C LYS A 73 -0.59 -13.43 -4.60
N HIS A 74 0.13 -14.39 -5.18
CA HIS A 74 0.93 -14.20 -6.40
C HIS A 74 0.16 -13.60 -7.59
N ASP A 75 -1.14 -13.85 -7.71
CA ASP A 75 -2.03 -13.37 -8.76
C ASP A 75 -2.77 -12.08 -8.38
N SER A 76 -2.44 -11.46 -7.25
CA SER A 76 -3.05 -10.20 -6.80
C SER A 76 -2.77 -9.05 -7.78
N GLU A 77 -3.62 -8.04 -7.73
CA GLU A 77 -3.44 -6.81 -8.50
C GLU A 77 -2.14 -6.10 -8.16
N HIS A 78 -1.75 -6.12 -6.88
CA HIS A 78 -0.47 -5.63 -6.42
C HIS A 78 0.71 -6.33 -7.12
N ASN A 79 0.73 -7.67 -7.11
CA ASN A 79 1.83 -8.43 -7.69
C ASN A 79 1.87 -8.32 -9.22
N GLN A 80 0.71 -8.22 -9.88
CA GLN A 80 0.64 -7.91 -11.31
C GLN A 80 1.20 -6.51 -11.63
N ALA A 81 0.87 -5.50 -10.82
CA ALA A 81 1.40 -4.15 -10.95
C ALA A 81 2.91 -4.10 -10.72
N ARG A 82 3.41 -4.82 -9.70
CA ARG A 82 4.83 -5.00 -9.43
C ARG A 82 5.55 -5.60 -10.64
N MET A 83 5.06 -6.72 -11.18
CA MET A 83 5.68 -7.36 -12.35
C MET A 83 5.78 -6.43 -13.56
N ARG A 84 4.77 -5.57 -13.78
CA ARG A 84 4.82 -4.56 -14.85
C ARG A 84 5.88 -3.48 -14.58
N CYS A 85 6.02 -3.06 -13.33
CA CYS A 85 7.08 -2.15 -12.91
C CYS A 85 8.47 -2.77 -13.15
N ASP A 86 8.68 -4.01 -12.68
CA ASP A 86 9.93 -4.74 -12.87
C ASP A 86 10.25 -4.92 -14.36
N ALA A 87 9.23 -5.25 -15.18
CA ALA A 87 9.39 -5.38 -16.63
C ALA A 87 9.76 -4.06 -17.30
N LEU A 88 9.22 -2.92 -16.85
CA LEU A 88 9.60 -1.60 -17.36
C LEU A 88 11.05 -1.28 -17.01
N MET A 89 11.45 -1.46 -15.74
CA MET A 89 12.83 -1.19 -15.30
C MET A 89 13.86 -2.07 -16.01
N ASN A 90 13.49 -3.31 -16.37
CA ASN A 90 14.35 -4.24 -17.09
C ASN A 90 14.36 -4.01 -18.62
N GLN A 91 13.39 -3.27 -19.18
CA GLN A 91 13.43 -2.87 -20.60
C GLN A 91 14.45 -1.76 -20.86
N ASP A 92 14.78 -0.98 -19.81
CA ASP A 92 15.74 0.12 -19.85
C ASP A 92 17.17 -0.31 -19.46
N ALA A 93 17.42 -1.62 -19.32
CA ALA A 93 18.70 -2.22 -18.87
C ALA A 93 19.59 -2.72 -20.02
#